data_AF-A0A2T1DMG4-F1
#
_entry.id   AF-A0A2T1DMG4-F1
#
_cell.length_a   1.000
_cell.length_b   1.000
_cell.length_c   1.000
_cell.angle_alpha   90.00
_cell.angle_beta   90.00
_cell.angle_gamma   90.00
#
_symmetry.space_group_name_H-M   'P 1'
#
loop_
_entity.id
_entity.type
_entity.pdbx_description
1 polymer ?
#
loop_
_entity_poly.entity_id
_entity_poly.type
_entity_poly.pdbx_seq_one_letter_code
_entity_poly.pdbx_strand_id
1 'polypeptide(L)' 'MNDALDRRPIEDLQLSMKALGSLKRTQIQTIGDLMNYTEEDLKILDPQSGEEVIQALQQRLGLTLPENDLQ' A
#
# COMPACT_ATOMS: atom_id res chain seq x y z
N MET A 1 -13.79 -8.20 -8.32
CA MET A 1 -13.12 -7.22 -9.20
C MET A 1 -13.50 -5.83 -8.72
N ASN A 2 -12.70 -5.23 -7.85
CA ASN A 2 -12.95 -3.86 -7.36
C ASN A 2 -12.13 -2.86 -8.20
N ASP A 3 -12.37 -2.82 -9.52
CA ASP A 3 -11.71 -1.92 -10.49
C ASP A 3 -11.74 -0.43 -10.06
N ALA A 4 -12.72 -0.04 -9.26
CA ALA A 4 -12.87 1.32 -8.75
C ALA A 4 -11.90 1.68 -7.62
N LEU A 5 -11.23 0.69 -7.00
CA LEU A 5 -10.18 0.92 -6.00
C LEU A 5 -8.82 0.96 -6.67
N ASP A 6 -8.57 0.10 -7.65
CA ASP A 6 -7.27 -0.01 -8.30
C ASP A 6 -6.83 1.29 -8.98
N ARG A 7 -7.79 2.06 -9.51
CA ARG A 7 -7.53 3.36 -10.14
C ARG A 7 -7.43 4.52 -9.16
N ARG A 8 -7.67 4.30 -7.86
CA ARG A 8 -7.58 5.38 -6.87
C ARG A 8 -6.12 5.66 -6.54
N PRO A 9 -5.76 6.94 -6.42
CA PRO A 9 -4.42 7.30 -5.97
C PRO A 9 -4.22 6.89 -4.50
N ILE A 10 -3.00 6.51 -4.15
CA ILE A 10 -2.62 6.25 -2.74
C ILE A 10 -2.81 7.48 -1.85
N GLU A 11 -2.96 8.68 -2.43
CA GLU A 11 -3.25 9.93 -1.71
C GLU A 11 -4.62 9.90 -1.04
N ASP A 12 -5.57 9.11 -1.56
CA ASP A 12 -6.91 8.93 -0.98
C ASP A 12 -6.87 8.13 0.35
N LEU A 13 -5.81 7.34 0.56
CA LEU A 13 -5.54 6.67 1.85
C LEU A 13 -5.15 7.68 2.95
N GLN A 14 -4.85 8.94 2.60
CA GLN A 14 -4.34 9.98 3.50
C GLN A 14 -3.14 9.49 4.33
N LEU A 15 -2.20 8.80 3.68
CA LEU A 15 -0.94 8.35 4.27
C LEU A 15 -0.05 9.53 4.68
N SER A 16 0.93 9.29 5.54
CA SER A 16 1.93 10.30 5.89
C SER A 16 2.76 10.67 4.66
N MET A 17 3.27 11.90 4.63
CA MET A 17 4.18 12.36 3.56
C MET A 17 5.38 11.44 3.35
N LYS A 18 5.85 10.75 4.41
CA LYS A 18 6.94 9.77 4.31
C LYS A 18 6.52 8.53 3.53
N ALA A 19 5.38 7.93 3.87
CA ALA A 19 4.83 6.79 3.15
C ALA A 19 4.49 7.16 1.70
N LEU A 20 3.78 8.26 1.47
CA LEU A 20 3.51 8.76 0.12
C LEU A 20 4.79 9.00 -0.68
N GLY A 21 5.83 9.57 -0.04
CA GLY A 21 7.12 9.82 -0.67
C GLY A 21 7.88 8.54 -1.02
N SER A 22 7.84 7.53 -0.16
CA SER A 22 8.47 6.23 -0.44
C SER A 22 7.73 5.47 -1.54
N LEU A 23 6.39 5.41 -1.49
CA LEU A 23 5.56 4.80 -2.53
C LEU A 23 5.73 5.49 -3.89
N LYS A 24 5.74 6.84 -3.93
CA LYS A 24 6.01 7.59 -5.18
C LYS A 24 7.40 7.29 -5.75
N ARG A 25 8.41 7.03 -4.90
CA ARG A 25 9.77 6.65 -5.33
C ARG A 25 9.82 5.24 -5.91
N THR A 26 8.99 4.32 -5.41
CA THR A 26 8.88 2.95 -5.92
C THR A 26 7.91 2.81 -7.10
N GLN A 27 7.48 3.94 -7.69
CA GLN A 27 6.48 4.02 -8.77
C GLN A 27 5.04 3.61 -8.37
N ILE A 28 4.79 3.39 -7.08
CA ILE A 28 3.45 3.12 -6.56
C ILE A 28 2.69 4.44 -6.45
N GLN A 29 1.70 4.61 -7.32
CA GLN A 29 0.88 5.83 -7.38
C GLN A 29 -0.57 5.54 -7.05
N THR A 30 -1.02 4.30 -7.26
CA THR A 30 -2.40 3.89 -7.05
C THR A 30 -2.52 2.75 -6.04
N ILE A 31 -3.72 2.56 -5.51
CA ILE A 31 -4.03 1.41 -4.65
C ILE A 31 -3.84 0.10 -5.43
N GLY A 32 -4.14 0.08 -6.74
CA GLY A 32 -3.92 -1.10 -7.57
C GLY A 32 -2.45 -1.50 -7.65
N ASP A 33 -1.56 -0.51 -7.81
CA ASP A 33 -0.11 -0.76 -7.75
C ASP A 33 0.28 -1.32 -6.39
N LEU A 34 -0.24 -0.73 -5.30
CA LEU A 34 0.05 -1.14 -3.94
C LEU A 34 -0.42 -2.58 -3.64
N MET A 35 -1.57 -2.98 -4.17
CA MET A 35 -2.15 -4.32 -4.02
C MET A 35 -1.35 -5.41 -4.74
N ASN A 36 -0.40 -5.05 -5.60
CA ASN A 36 0.55 -6.00 -6.19
C ASN A 36 1.73 -6.33 -5.25
N TYR A 37 1.83 -5.69 -4.09
CA TYR A 37 2.88 -5.92 -3.10
C TYR A 37 2.32 -6.61 -1.86
N THR A 38 3.17 -7.39 -1.20
CA THR A 38 2.86 -8.03 0.08
C THR A 38 3.23 -7.14 1.27
N GLU A 39 2.78 -7.50 2.48
CA GLU A 39 3.23 -6.81 3.70
C GLU A 39 4.76 -6.91 3.87
N GLU A 40 5.34 -8.06 3.54
CA GLU A 40 6.79 -8.27 3.57
C GLU A 40 7.49 -7.38 2.55
N ASP A 41 7.04 -7.33 1.29
CA ASP A 41 7.68 -6.47 0.28
C ASP A 41 7.67 -5.01 0.72
N LEU A 42 6.55 -4.52 1.26
CA LEU A 42 6.46 -3.17 1.79
C LEU A 42 7.40 -2.96 2.99
N LYS A 43 7.49 -3.93 3.91
CA LYS A 43 8.41 -3.87 5.07
C LYS A 43 9.88 -3.97 4.66
N ILE A 44 10.21 -4.68 3.57
CA ILE A 44 11.57 -4.80 3.03
C ILE A 44 11.96 -3.51 2.30
N LEU A 45 11.06 -2.95 1.50
CA LEU A 45 11.27 -1.70 0.77
C LEU A 45 11.39 -0.51 1.71
N ASP A 46 10.48 -0.42 2.69
CA ASP A 46 10.45 0.67 3.64
C ASP A 46 9.82 0.23 4.98
N PRO A 47 10.63 -0.21 5.96
CA PRO A 47 10.13 -0.72 7.23
C PRO A 47 9.42 0.35 8.08
N GLN A 48 9.64 1.64 7.81
CA GLN A 48 8.96 2.71 8.54
C GLN A 48 7.55 2.98 8.01
N SER A 49 7.37 2.95 6.68
CA SER A 49 6.09 3.23 6.04
C SER A 49 5.28 1.99 5.69
N GLY A 50 5.90 0.81 5.56
CA GLY A 50 5.18 -0.43 5.26
C GLY A 50 4.07 -0.71 6.28
N GLU A 51 4.38 -0.61 7.57
CA GLU A 51 3.40 -0.76 8.66
C GLU A 51 2.27 0.28 8.58
N GLU A 52 2.62 1.55 8.31
CA GLU A 52 1.64 2.64 8.19
C GLU A 52 0.68 2.41 7.01
N VAL A 53 1.22 1.93 5.89
CA VAL A 53 0.45 1.63 4.67
C VAL A 53 -0.54 0.50 4.93
N ILE A 54 -0.08 -0.58 5.57
CA ILE A 54 -0.93 -1.73 5.94
C ILE A 54 -2.06 -1.27 6.86
N GLN A 55 -1.73 -0.48 7.90
CA GLN A 55 -2.72 0.09 8.81
C GLN A 55 -3.72 0.99 8.07
N ALA A 56 -3.26 1.86 7.18
CA ALA A 56 -4.15 2.73 6.42
C ALA A 56 -5.07 1.95 5.48
N LEU A 57 -4.57 0.92 4.80
CA LEU A 57 -5.41 0.03 3.99
C LEU A 57 -6.52 -0.61 4.83
N GLN A 58 -6.16 -1.14 6.00
CA GLN A 58 -7.11 -1.78 6.90
C GLN A 58 -8.14 -0.79 7.46
N GLN A 59 -7.72 0.40 7.88
CA GLN A 59 -8.60 1.40 8.49
C GLN A 59 -9.48 2.11 7.44
N ARG A 60 -8.96 2.38 6.24
CA ARG A 60 -9.66 3.17 5.21
C ARG A 60 -10.50 2.31 4.28
N LEU A 61 -9.98 1.17 3.87
CA LEU A 61 -10.61 0.30 2.88
C LEU A 61 -11.13 -1.00 3.49
N GLY A 62 -10.73 -1.34 4.72
CA GLY A 62 -11.01 -2.66 5.29
C GLY A 62 -10.27 -3.78 4.59
N LEU A 63 -9.15 -3.46 3.92
CA LEU A 63 -8.34 -4.41 3.17
C LEU A 63 -7.04 -4.71 3.91
N THR A 64 -6.62 -5.96 3.88
CA THR A 64 -5.33 -6.42 4.41
C THR A 64 -4.54 -7.05 3.28
N LEU A 65 -3.26 -6.71 3.20
CA LEU A 65 -2.33 -7.37 2.29
C LEU A 65 -1.98 -8.76 2.86
N PRO A 66 -1.65 -9.73 2.00
CA PRO A 66 -1.10 -10.99 2.46
C PRO A 66 0.31 -10.78 3.02
N GLU A 67 0.60 -11.41 4.17
CA GLU A 67 1.92 -11.31 4.82
C GLU A 67 3.01 -12.03 4.02
N ASN A 68 2.66 -13.10 3.31
CA ASN A 68 3.59 -13.95 2.58
C ASN A 68 2.91 -14.52 1.33
N ASP A 69 3.47 -14.26 0.14
CA ASP A 69 3.09 -14.96 -1.10
C ASP A 69 3.75 -16.35 -1.08
N LEU A 70 3.26 -17.23 -0.19
CA LEU A 70 3.58 -18.66 -0.29
C LEU A 70 2.79 -19.23 -1.46
N GLN A 71 3.23 -18.95 -2.69
CA GLN A 71 2.90 -19.76 -3.86
C GLN A 71 3.86 -20.95 -3.99
#